data_AF-A0A8H7C1X0-F1
#
_entry.id   AF-A0A8H7C1X0-F1
#
_cell.length_a   1.000
_cell.length_b   1.000
_cell.length_c   1.000
_cell.angle_alpha   90.00
_cell.angle_beta   90.00
_cell.angle_gamma   90.00
#
_symmetry.space_group_name_H-M   'P 1'
#
loop_
_entity.id
_entity.type
_entity.pdbx_description
1 polymer ?
#
loop_
_entity_poly.entity_id
_entity_poly.type
_entity_poly.pdbx_seq_one_letter_code
_entity_poly.pdbx_strand_id
1 'polypeptide(L)'
;MSSPAEVSYDLNERVLCYHGPLIYEAKVLKPMLNYDETNAPTGIPGPHYFVHYKGWKQTWDEWVPSNRLLKHNEQNIALQKSLQATALPHTGHGGSASSSARAHHGAGTKGSGTRTGARKDGGRGTKRGREEDDANKKPDMKMNVPDTLKVVLVDDWEAITKNNQLVSLPRSPNVQELLEEWLDYMLKLEPKPPHLREPKLVLPTIVSGLTCYFDRSLGANLLYRFERPQYASVRKQYITGSHVIVGQEKEMSQVYGAEHFLRMLVSLPQMIACSTLDTESVYLIRDYVNELLVWMGNEREHLFLAEYPSASLPYQNVSRS
;
A
#
# COMPACT_ATOMS: atom_id res chain seq x y z
N MET A 1 -20.18 44.28 4.14
CA MET A 1 -20.19 43.43 2.94
C MET A 1 -20.71 42.08 3.37
N SER A 2 -21.89 41.70 2.88
CA SER A 2 -22.62 40.51 3.34
C SER A 2 -21.79 39.24 3.12
N SER A 3 -21.63 38.44 4.16
CA SER A 3 -21.05 37.09 4.07
C SER A 3 -21.79 36.29 2.98
N PRO A 4 -21.09 35.53 2.12
CA PRO A 4 -21.77 34.66 1.17
C PRO A 4 -22.69 33.72 1.95
N ALA A 5 -23.95 33.60 1.51
CA ALA A 5 -24.93 32.74 2.14
C ALA A 5 -24.36 31.32 2.25
N GLU A 6 -24.26 30.79 3.48
CA GLU A 6 -23.82 29.42 3.68
C GLU A 6 -24.81 28.48 2.99
N VAL A 7 -24.31 27.71 2.03
CA VAL A 7 -25.10 26.73 1.30
C VAL A 7 -25.41 25.59 2.25
N SER A 8 -26.68 25.45 2.64
CA SER A 8 -27.18 24.34 3.46
C SER A 8 -27.74 23.21 2.60
N TYR A 9 -27.75 21.99 3.15
CA TYR A 9 -28.26 20.79 2.49
C TYR A 9 -29.30 20.07 3.36
N ASP A 10 -30.38 19.62 2.74
CA ASP A 10 -31.48 18.96 3.42
C ASP A 10 -31.22 17.46 3.61
N LEU A 11 -31.93 16.87 4.59
CA LEU A 11 -31.92 15.43 4.79
C LEU A 11 -32.45 14.72 3.54
N ASN A 12 -31.76 13.67 3.11
CA ASN A 12 -32.02 12.93 1.87
C ASN A 12 -31.78 13.71 0.57
N GLU A 13 -31.23 14.92 0.64
CA GLU A 13 -30.89 15.69 -0.56
C GLU A 13 -29.78 14.99 -1.35
N ARG A 14 -29.94 14.98 -2.68
CA ARG A 14 -28.92 14.52 -3.62
C ARG A 14 -27.92 15.63 -3.86
N VAL A 15 -26.65 15.33 -3.60
CA VAL A 15 -25.53 16.29 -3.64
C VAL A 15 -24.37 15.73 -4.45
N LEU A 16 -23.43 16.59 -4.80
CA LEU A 16 -22.14 16.21 -5.36
C LEU A 16 -21.08 16.41 -4.28
N CYS A 17 -20.27 15.39 -4.00
CA CYS A 17 -19.29 15.41 -2.93
C CYS A 17 -17.89 15.13 -3.46
N TYR A 18 -16.91 15.96 -3.07
CA TYR A 18 -15.51 15.66 -3.29
C TYR A 18 -15.07 14.46 -2.46
N HIS A 19 -14.34 13.53 -3.07
CA HIS A 19 -13.58 12.49 -2.40
C HIS A 19 -12.22 12.38 -3.10
N GLY A 20 -11.17 12.86 -2.44
CA GLY A 20 -9.90 13.16 -3.10
C GLY A 20 -10.05 14.27 -4.16
N PRO A 21 -9.38 14.17 -5.32
CA PRO A 21 -9.45 15.20 -6.37
C PRO A 21 -10.72 15.13 -7.24
N LEU A 22 -11.55 14.09 -7.07
CA LEU A 22 -12.72 13.83 -7.89
C LEU A 22 -14.02 14.10 -7.15
N ILE A 23 -15.08 14.34 -7.93
CA ILE A 23 -16.44 14.59 -7.43
C ILE A 23 -17.31 13.35 -7.71
N TYR A 24 -18.08 12.92 -6.72
CA TYR A 24 -19.00 11.80 -6.80
C TYR A 24 -20.42 12.21 -6.42
N GLU A 25 -21.41 11.49 -6.96
CA GLU A 25 -22.80 11.65 -6.55
C GLU A 25 -23.02 11.03 -5.17
N ALA A 26 -23.62 11.78 -4.25
CA ALA A 26 -23.87 11.36 -2.89
C ALA A 26 -25.26 11.81 -2.40
N LYS A 27 -25.68 11.27 -1.24
CA LYS A 27 -26.93 11.61 -0.57
C LYS A 27 -26.66 11.94 0.90
N VAL A 28 -27.28 13.01 1.40
CA VAL A 28 -27.22 13.38 2.82
C VAL A 28 -28.10 12.45 3.64
N LEU A 29 -27.54 11.75 4.62
CA LEU A 29 -28.24 10.74 5.42
C LEU A 29 -28.62 11.19 6.84
N LYS A 30 -27.97 12.23 7.38
CA LYS A 30 -28.24 12.75 8.72
C LYS A 30 -28.38 14.28 8.70
N PRO A 31 -29.10 14.88 9.66
CA PRO A 31 -29.17 16.33 9.79
C PRO A 31 -27.77 16.92 10.00
N MET A 32 -27.59 18.15 9.53
CA MET A 32 -26.35 18.91 9.69
C MET A 32 -25.97 19.02 11.17
N LEU A 33 -24.72 18.72 11.50
CA LEU A 33 -24.16 18.96 12.82
C LEU A 33 -23.03 19.99 12.74
N ASN A 34 -23.04 20.95 13.66
CA ASN A 34 -21.92 21.87 13.83
C ASN A 34 -20.92 21.27 14.81
N TYR A 35 -19.68 21.13 14.36
CA TYR A 35 -18.58 20.65 15.20
C TYR A 35 -17.68 21.80 15.62
N ASP A 36 -17.26 21.80 16.88
CA ASP A 36 -16.26 22.71 17.41
C ASP A 36 -14.83 22.25 17.05
N GLU A 37 -13.83 23.12 17.27
CA GLU A 37 -12.42 22.86 16.96
C GLU A 37 -11.86 21.59 17.62
N THR A 38 -12.43 21.15 18.76
CA THR A 38 -11.95 20.01 19.53
C THR A 38 -12.57 18.66 19.11
N ASN A 39 -13.71 18.68 18.40
CA ASN A 39 -14.53 17.48 18.16
C ASN A 39 -14.82 17.22 16.67
N ALA A 40 -14.25 18.01 15.76
CA ALA A 40 -14.47 17.85 14.33
C ALA A 40 -13.82 16.56 13.79
N PRO A 41 -14.59 15.61 13.21
CA PRO A 41 -14.06 14.35 12.70
C PRO A 41 -13.07 14.53 11.54
N THR A 42 -13.13 15.68 10.85
CA THR A 42 -12.24 16.03 9.75
C THR A 42 -11.16 17.05 10.15
N GLY A 43 -11.10 17.45 11.42
CA GLY A 43 -10.19 18.49 11.92
C GLY A 43 -10.56 19.92 11.53
N ILE A 44 -11.66 20.11 10.79
CA ILE A 44 -12.17 21.44 10.37
C ILE A 44 -13.42 21.73 11.20
N PRO A 45 -13.50 22.84 11.95
CA PRO A 45 -14.73 23.20 12.66
C PRO A 45 -15.84 23.65 11.69
N GLY A 46 -17.09 23.58 12.14
CA GLY A 46 -18.26 24.10 11.41
C GLY A 46 -19.22 23.02 10.91
N PRO A 47 -20.07 23.36 9.91
CA PRO A 47 -21.17 22.51 9.47
C PRO A 47 -20.69 21.24 8.76
N HIS A 48 -21.08 20.09 9.29
CA HIS A 48 -20.82 18.78 8.72
C HIS A 48 -22.10 18.04 8.35
N TYR A 49 -21.99 17.21 7.32
CA TYR A 49 -23.06 16.40 6.78
C TYR A 49 -22.59 14.96 6.68
N PHE A 50 -23.44 14.02 7.10
CA PHE A 50 -23.16 12.60 6.92
C PHE A 50 -23.64 12.17 5.55
N VAL A 51 -22.73 11.70 4.68
CA VAL A 51 -23.03 11.41 3.28
C VAL A 51 -22.78 9.96 2.92
N HIS A 52 -23.61 9.45 2.00
CA HIS A 52 -23.44 8.15 1.36
C HIS A 52 -23.23 8.32 -0.14
N TYR A 53 -22.15 7.72 -0.66
CA TYR A 53 -21.80 7.77 -2.07
C TYR A 53 -22.60 6.76 -2.89
N LYS A 54 -23.14 7.19 -4.02
CA LYS A 54 -23.92 6.33 -4.90
C LYS A 54 -23.09 5.18 -5.44
N GLY A 55 -23.54 3.95 -5.16
CA GLY A 55 -22.89 2.71 -5.61
C GLY A 55 -21.72 2.25 -4.74
N TRP A 56 -21.45 2.92 -3.61
CA TRP A 56 -20.39 2.55 -2.67
C TRP A 56 -20.97 1.75 -1.50
N LYS A 57 -20.13 0.98 -0.80
CA LYS A 57 -20.56 0.27 0.43
C LYS A 57 -20.76 1.26 1.57
N GLN A 58 -21.70 0.99 2.48
CA GLN A 58 -22.00 1.82 3.67
C GLN A 58 -20.78 2.04 4.58
N THR A 59 -19.78 1.16 4.53
CA THR A 59 -18.51 1.33 5.26
C THR A 59 -17.71 2.56 4.82
N TRP A 60 -18.08 3.20 3.71
CA TRP A 60 -17.48 4.43 3.19
C TRP A 60 -18.29 5.69 3.53
N ASP A 61 -19.36 5.58 4.31
CA ASP A 61 -20.14 6.73 4.72
C ASP A 61 -19.35 7.57 5.72
N GLU A 62 -19.24 8.87 5.47
CA GLU A 62 -18.40 9.76 6.26
C GLU A 62 -19.09 11.08 6.60
N TRP A 63 -18.64 11.72 7.68
CA TRP A 63 -18.98 13.11 7.98
C TRP A 63 -18.05 14.02 7.18
N VAL A 64 -18.62 14.87 6.32
CA VAL A 64 -17.86 15.81 5.50
C VAL A 64 -18.24 17.26 5.82
N PRO A 65 -17.27 18.19 5.83
CA PRO A 65 -17.54 19.62 5.94
C PRO A 65 -18.29 20.14 4.70
N SER A 66 -19.02 21.25 4.87
CA SER A 66 -19.80 21.89 3.80
C SER A 66 -18.99 22.23 2.54
N ASN A 67 -17.70 22.55 2.67
CA ASN A 67 -16.81 22.89 1.55
C ASN A 67 -16.51 21.71 0.61
N ARG A 68 -16.74 20.47 1.04
CA ARG A 68 -16.64 19.27 0.19
C ARG A 68 -17.93 18.99 -0.57
N LEU A 69 -19.03 19.68 -0.25
CA LEU A 69 -20.34 19.48 -0.87
C LEU A 69 -20.66 20.58 -1.89
N LEU A 70 -21.30 20.15 -2.96
CA LEU A 70 -21.79 20.96 -4.04
C LEU A 70 -23.26 20.62 -4.31
N LYS A 71 -24.10 21.62 -4.56
CA LYS A 71 -25.47 21.41 -5.03
C LYS A 71 -25.48 20.66 -6.35
N HIS A 72 -26.46 19.79 -6.52
CA HIS A 72 -26.63 19.05 -7.77
C HIS A 72 -27.25 19.95 -8.85
N ASN A 73 -26.41 20.76 -9.50
CA ASN A 73 -26.76 21.66 -10.60
C ASN A 73 -25.89 21.37 -11.85
N GLU A 74 -26.27 21.93 -13.00
CA GLU A 74 -25.60 21.66 -14.28
C GLU A 74 -24.12 22.09 -14.29
N GLN A 75 -23.80 23.21 -13.62
CA GLN A 75 -22.42 23.71 -13.50
C GLN A 75 -21.52 22.72 -12.73
N ASN A 76 -22.00 22.19 -11.60
CA ASN A 76 -21.24 21.26 -10.77
C ASN A 76 -21.17 19.87 -11.41
N ILE A 77 -22.18 19.46 -12.18
CA ILE A 77 -22.13 18.25 -13.01
C ILE A 77 -21.08 18.40 -14.13
N ALA A 78 -20.98 19.58 -14.76
CA ALA A 78 -19.93 19.85 -15.75
C ALA A 78 -18.54 19.81 -15.11
N LEU A 79 -18.38 20.34 -13.90
CA LEU A 79 -17.14 20.26 -13.13
C LEU A 79 -16.76 18.80 -12.78
N GLN A 80 -17.73 17.98 -12.39
CA GLN A 80 -17.51 16.55 -12.17
C GLN A 80 -16.97 15.87 -13.44
N LYS A 81 -17.60 16.13 -14.60
CA LYS A 81 -17.18 15.55 -15.88
C LYS A 81 -15.78 16.02 -16.31
N SER A 82 -15.45 17.30 -16.13
CA SER A 82 -14.13 17.83 -16.51
C SER A 82 -13.00 17.24 -15.65
N LEU A 83 -13.24 17.07 -14.34
CA LEU A 83 -12.28 16.44 -13.43
C LEU A 83 -12.08 14.96 -13.76
N GLN A 84 -13.15 14.22 -14.06
CA GLN A 84 -13.06 12.81 -14.47
C GLN A 84 -12.32 12.66 -15.82
N ALA A 85 -12.56 13.54 -16.79
CA ALA A 85 -11.87 13.52 -18.08
C ALA A 85 -10.36 13.82 -17.95
N THR A 86 -9.98 14.73 -17.05
CA THR A 86 -8.58 15.08 -16.79
C THR A 86 -7.82 13.97 -16.05
N ALA A 87 -8.53 13.12 -15.30
CA ALA A 87 -7.95 12.00 -14.54
C ALA A 87 -7.79 10.70 -15.33
N LEU A 88 -8.37 10.60 -16.53
CA LEU A 88 -8.16 9.47 -17.44
C LEU A 88 -6.88 9.72 -18.26
N PRO A 89 -5.85 8.86 -18.21
CA PRO A 89 -4.67 9.02 -19.03
C PRO A 89 -5.05 8.89 -20.51
N HIS A 90 -4.76 9.91 -21.31
CA HIS A 90 -4.80 9.81 -22.77
C HIS A 90 -3.79 8.75 -23.23
N THR A 91 -4.27 7.53 -23.42
CA THR A 91 -3.62 6.52 -24.26
C THR A 91 -3.76 6.98 -25.71
N GLY A 92 -2.74 7.66 -26.24
CA GLY A 92 -2.68 8.12 -27.62
C GLY A 92 -1.23 8.22 -28.07
N HIS A 93 -0.72 7.12 -28.63
CA HIS A 93 0.54 7.07 -29.37
C HIS A 93 0.51 7.99 -30.59
N GLY A 94 1.65 8.61 -30.89
CA GLY A 94 2.14 8.71 -32.26
C GLY A 94 2.36 10.12 -32.80
N GLY A 95 3.60 10.40 -33.22
CA GLY A 95 3.86 11.28 -34.36
C GLY A 95 4.86 12.41 -34.13
N SER A 96 6.15 12.06 -34.09
CA SER A 96 7.21 12.97 -34.52
C SER A 96 7.01 13.34 -35.98
N ALA A 97 6.98 14.64 -36.31
CA ALA A 97 7.38 15.15 -37.61
C ALA A 97 7.75 16.63 -37.50
N SER A 98 9.06 16.87 -37.51
CA SER A 98 9.66 18.14 -37.91
C SER A 98 9.37 18.41 -39.39
N SER A 99 8.92 19.62 -39.74
CA SER A 99 9.35 20.26 -40.99
C SER A 99 9.01 21.75 -41.01
N SER A 100 10.07 22.52 -41.20
CA SER A 100 10.15 23.93 -41.54
C SER A 100 9.40 24.28 -42.84
N ALA A 101 8.78 25.47 -42.91
CA ALA A 101 8.82 26.35 -44.08
C ALA A 101 8.17 27.72 -43.78
N ARG A 102 8.89 28.78 -44.13
CA ARG A 102 8.45 30.17 -44.21
C ARG A 102 7.95 30.49 -45.64
N ALA A 103 7.06 31.48 -45.70
CA ALA A 103 6.98 32.58 -46.69
C ALA A 103 5.97 32.55 -47.87
N HIS A 104 5.04 33.52 -47.77
CA HIS A 104 4.65 34.58 -48.73
C HIS A 104 3.48 34.44 -49.76
N HIS A 105 2.44 35.24 -49.46
CA HIS A 105 1.70 36.27 -50.25
C HIS A 105 0.94 36.00 -51.57
N GLY A 106 -0.32 36.49 -51.57
CA GLY A 106 -1.06 37.08 -52.72
C GLY A 106 -2.48 36.51 -52.92
N ALA A 107 -3.54 36.98 -52.24
CA ALA A 107 -4.40 38.15 -52.51
C ALA A 107 -5.59 37.91 -53.48
N GLY A 108 -6.83 38.11 -52.97
CA GLY A 108 -8.12 38.18 -53.70
C GLY A 108 -9.32 37.78 -52.82
N THR A 109 -9.85 38.64 -51.90
CA THR A 109 -11.09 39.49 -52.02
C THR A 109 -12.31 38.73 -52.59
N LYS A 110 -13.54 38.63 -52.05
CA LYS A 110 -14.45 39.31 -51.06
C LYS A 110 -15.42 38.20 -50.54
N GLY A 111 -16.16 38.22 -49.43
CA GLY A 111 -16.47 39.19 -48.38
C GLY A 111 -17.68 38.68 -47.54
N SER A 112 -18.00 39.41 -46.46
CA SER A 112 -19.18 39.30 -45.56
C SER A 112 -19.15 38.19 -44.49
N GLY A 113 -19.23 38.45 -43.18
CA GLY A 113 -19.32 39.72 -42.46
C GLY A 113 -19.18 39.56 -40.94
N THR A 114 -18.64 40.63 -40.32
CA THR A 114 -18.97 41.24 -39.00
C THR A 114 -18.88 40.38 -37.72
N ARG A 115 -17.77 40.46 -36.94
CA ARG A 115 -17.35 41.50 -35.94
C ARG A 115 -18.17 41.37 -34.63
N THR A 116 -17.62 41.31 -33.41
CA THR A 116 -16.63 42.15 -32.69
C THR A 116 -16.21 41.39 -31.41
N GLY A 117 -15.08 41.56 -30.71
CA GLY A 117 -13.96 42.51 -30.70
C GLY A 117 -13.19 42.34 -29.38
N ALA A 118 -11.87 42.15 -29.44
CA ALA A 118 -10.83 43.04 -28.87
C ALA A 118 -10.37 42.70 -27.43
N ARG A 119 -9.13 42.18 -27.27
CA ARG A 119 -7.88 42.87 -26.81
C ARG A 119 -7.92 43.25 -25.32
N LYS A 120 -6.90 42.99 -24.48
CA LYS A 120 -5.51 43.47 -24.62
C LYS A 120 -4.65 42.98 -23.40
N ASP A 121 -3.34 42.86 -23.65
CA ASP A 121 -2.21 43.18 -22.77
C ASP A 121 -1.92 42.41 -21.47
N GLY A 122 -0.71 41.83 -21.45
CA GLY A 122 0.35 42.30 -20.55
C GLY A 122 0.54 41.54 -19.24
N GLY A 123 1.74 41.00 -19.01
CA GLY A 123 2.15 40.62 -17.65
C GLY A 123 3.23 39.56 -17.53
N ARG A 124 4.46 39.96 -17.82
CA ARG A 124 5.72 39.26 -17.49
C ARG A 124 5.75 38.90 -15.99
N GLY A 125 5.99 37.63 -15.65
CA GLY A 125 6.02 37.20 -14.26
C GLY A 125 6.71 35.85 -14.05
N THR A 126 8.03 35.85 -14.18
CA THR A 126 8.91 34.82 -13.63
C THR A 126 8.59 34.59 -12.16
N LYS A 127 8.04 33.43 -11.81
CA LYS A 127 8.12 32.92 -10.44
C LYS A 127 8.39 31.43 -10.48
N ARG A 128 9.65 31.10 -10.17
CA ARG A 128 10.18 29.75 -9.95
C ARG A 128 9.14 28.92 -9.18
N GLY A 129 8.47 28.00 -9.89
CA GLY A 129 7.73 26.92 -9.28
C GLY A 129 8.74 25.98 -8.65
N ARG A 130 8.90 26.12 -7.35
CA ARG A 130 9.67 25.27 -6.45
C ARG A 130 9.27 23.82 -6.72
N GLU A 131 10.18 23.04 -7.30
CA GLU A 131 10.11 21.58 -7.49
C GLU A 131 10.20 20.85 -6.14
N GLU A 132 9.34 21.18 -5.18
CA GLU A 132 9.26 20.47 -3.91
C GLU A 132 7.79 20.10 -3.67
N ASP A 133 7.34 18.98 -4.26
CA ASP A 133 6.51 17.99 -3.54
C ASP A 133 6.21 16.68 -4.29
N ASP A 134 6.84 16.37 -5.44
CA ASP A 134 6.70 15.04 -6.05
C ASP A 134 7.63 13.97 -5.42
N ALA A 135 8.42 14.35 -4.42
CA ALA A 135 9.37 13.47 -3.72
C ALA A 135 8.71 12.61 -2.61
N ASN A 136 7.42 12.83 -2.30
CA ASN A 136 6.76 12.15 -1.17
C ASN A 136 5.60 11.24 -1.58
N LYS A 137 5.48 10.89 -2.88
CA LYS A 137 4.74 9.68 -3.26
C LYS A 137 5.54 8.48 -2.79
N LYS A 138 5.30 8.09 -1.53
CA LYS A 138 5.86 6.86 -0.95
C LYS A 138 5.63 5.72 -1.95
N PRO A 139 6.68 5.00 -2.36
CA PRO A 139 6.53 3.91 -3.31
C PRO A 139 5.60 2.85 -2.70
N ASP A 140 4.45 2.62 -3.34
CA ASP A 140 3.49 1.60 -2.95
C ASP A 140 3.98 0.23 -3.44
N MET A 141 4.59 -0.55 -2.55
CA MET A 141 5.04 -1.90 -2.86
C MET A 141 3.87 -2.88 -2.80
N LYS A 142 3.26 -3.15 -3.95
CA LYS A 142 2.22 -4.18 -4.06
C LYS A 142 2.85 -5.57 -4.16
N MET A 143 2.53 -6.42 -3.20
CA MET A 143 2.93 -7.82 -3.18
C MET A 143 1.84 -8.69 -3.79
N ASN A 144 2.25 -9.61 -4.67
CA ASN A 144 1.35 -10.58 -5.28
C ASN A 144 1.49 -11.92 -4.56
N VAL A 145 0.71 -12.10 -3.49
CA VAL A 145 0.69 -13.37 -2.74
C VAL A 145 -0.17 -14.39 -3.49
N PRO A 146 0.38 -15.56 -3.90
CA PRO A 146 -0.39 -16.65 -4.50
C PRO A 146 -1.53 -17.11 -3.59
N ASP A 147 -2.67 -17.51 -4.18
CA ASP A 147 -3.84 -17.94 -3.40
C ASP A 147 -3.56 -19.17 -2.53
N THR A 148 -2.65 -20.05 -2.97
CA THR A 148 -2.17 -21.19 -2.18
C THR A 148 -1.53 -20.75 -0.86
N LEU A 149 -0.72 -19.69 -0.88
CA LEU A 149 -0.08 -19.14 0.32
C LEU A 149 -1.06 -18.34 1.18
N LYS A 150 -2.11 -17.77 0.58
CA LYS A 150 -3.20 -17.15 1.37
C LYS A 150 -3.95 -18.17 2.20
N VAL A 151 -4.21 -19.36 1.66
CA VAL A 151 -4.84 -20.46 2.41
C VAL A 151 -3.94 -20.84 3.59
N VAL A 152 -2.64 -21.03 3.36
CA VAL A 152 -1.67 -21.32 4.43
C VAL A 152 -1.69 -20.25 5.53
N LEU A 153 -1.78 -18.96 5.20
CA LEU A 153 -1.87 -17.89 6.19
C LEU A 153 -3.15 -17.91 7.02
N VAL A 154 -4.28 -18.28 6.39
CA VAL A 154 -5.55 -18.42 7.09
C VAL A 154 -5.49 -19.62 8.04
N ASP A 155 -5.01 -20.76 7.56
CA ASP A 155 -4.88 -22.00 8.35
C ASP A 155 -3.91 -21.81 9.52
N ASP A 156 -2.76 -21.15 9.28
CA ASP A 156 -1.78 -20.80 10.31
C ASP A 156 -2.39 -19.91 11.41
N TRP A 157 -3.14 -18.89 11.01
CA TRP A 157 -3.85 -18.01 11.94
C TRP A 157 -4.90 -18.79 12.75
N GLU A 158 -5.70 -19.66 12.13
CA GLU A 158 -6.69 -20.47 12.83
C GLU A 158 -6.05 -21.48 13.80
N ALA A 159 -5.00 -22.16 13.36
CA ALA A 159 -4.27 -23.14 14.16
C ALA A 159 -3.76 -22.52 15.47
N ILE A 160 -3.17 -21.32 15.38
CA ILE A 160 -2.55 -20.69 16.55
C ILE A 160 -3.56 -19.94 17.41
N THR A 161 -4.50 -19.21 16.80
CA THR A 161 -5.40 -18.33 17.56
C THR A 161 -6.68 -19.01 18.03
N LYS A 162 -7.16 -20.03 17.32
CA LYS A 162 -8.40 -20.75 17.69
C LYS A 162 -8.12 -22.15 18.24
N ASN A 163 -7.21 -22.90 17.61
CA ASN A 163 -7.01 -24.32 17.92
C ASN A 163 -5.95 -24.56 19.02
N ASN A 164 -5.31 -23.51 19.53
CA ASN A 164 -4.24 -23.58 20.53
C ASN A 164 -3.09 -24.51 20.08
N GLN A 165 -2.77 -24.49 18.79
CA GLN A 165 -1.64 -25.22 18.20
C GLN A 165 -0.45 -24.29 18.06
N LEU A 166 0.75 -24.88 17.99
CA LEU A 166 2.00 -24.13 17.81
C LEU A 166 2.89 -24.84 16.81
N VAL A 167 3.67 -24.07 16.07
CA VAL A 167 4.75 -24.60 15.26
C VAL A 167 5.81 -25.20 16.20
N SER A 168 6.24 -26.43 15.91
CA SER A 168 7.36 -27.08 16.62
C SER A 168 8.67 -26.35 16.33
N LEU A 169 9.37 -25.91 17.38
CA LEU A 169 10.69 -25.29 17.27
C LEU A 169 11.76 -26.19 17.90
N PRO A 170 12.97 -26.27 17.33
CA PRO A 170 13.43 -25.60 16.10
C PRO A 170 12.82 -26.23 14.84
N ARG A 171 12.57 -25.40 13.82
CA ARG A 171 12.05 -25.85 12.51
C ARG A 171 13.18 -26.30 11.58
N SER A 172 12.87 -27.30 10.76
CA SER A 172 13.65 -27.69 9.58
C SER A 172 12.69 -27.89 8.39
N PRO A 173 12.92 -27.24 7.24
CA PRO A 173 13.93 -26.21 7.01
C PRO A 173 13.66 -24.95 7.86
N ASN A 174 14.72 -24.29 8.33
CA ASN A 174 14.63 -22.97 8.98
C ASN A 174 14.66 -21.83 7.95
N VAL A 175 14.45 -20.58 8.37
CA VAL A 175 14.42 -19.43 7.44
C VAL A 175 15.75 -19.23 6.71
N GLN A 176 16.87 -19.46 7.39
CA GLN A 176 18.19 -19.35 6.77
C GLN A 176 18.36 -20.40 5.66
N GLU A 177 18.09 -21.67 5.97
CA GLU A 177 18.13 -22.79 5.02
C GLU A 177 17.20 -22.54 3.83
N LEU A 178 15.97 -22.09 4.09
CA LEU A 178 14.98 -21.74 3.06
C LEU A 178 15.52 -20.68 2.09
N LEU A 179 16.13 -19.61 2.60
CA LEU A 179 16.65 -18.53 1.78
C LEU A 179 17.91 -18.95 1.00
N GLU A 180 18.75 -19.81 1.59
CA GLU A 180 19.91 -20.40 0.91
C GLU A 180 19.46 -21.34 -0.23
N GLU A 181 18.46 -22.19 0.01
CA GLU A 181 17.85 -23.06 -1.00
C GLU A 181 17.24 -22.25 -2.16
N TRP A 182 16.51 -21.18 -1.84
CA TRP A 182 15.97 -20.28 -2.85
C TRP A 182 17.06 -19.56 -3.66
N LEU A 183 18.12 -19.10 -2.98
CA LEU A 183 19.27 -18.48 -3.65
C LEU A 183 19.90 -19.44 -4.65
N ASP A 184 20.13 -20.67 -4.24
CA ASP A 184 20.68 -21.74 -5.07
C ASP A 184 19.77 -22.07 -6.27
N TYR A 185 18.46 -22.15 -6.03
CA TYR A 185 17.46 -22.38 -7.06
C TYR A 185 17.49 -21.27 -8.14
N MET A 186 17.46 -20.01 -7.72
CA MET A 186 17.49 -18.85 -8.60
C MET A 186 18.79 -18.73 -9.41
N LEU A 187 19.92 -19.14 -8.83
CA LEU A 187 21.20 -19.15 -9.53
C LEU A 187 21.29 -20.25 -10.59
N LYS A 188 20.64 -21.41 -10.36
CA LYS A 188 20.60 -22.57 -11.26
C LYS A 188 19.51 -22.47 -12.34
N LEU A 189 18.49 -21.63 -12.14
CA LEU A 189 17.37 -21.49 -13.07
C LEU A 189 17.80 -20.88 -14.42
N GLU A 190 17.55 -21.60 -15.52
CA GLU A 190 17.75 -21.13 -16.89
C GLU A 190 16.52 -21.49 -17.77
N PRO A 191 15.94 -20.53 -18.53
CA PRO A 191 16.30 -19.11 -18.63
C PRO A 191 15.88 -18.32 -17.39
N LYS A 192 16.66 -17.27 -17.06
CA LYS A 192 16.34 -16.38 -15.94
C LYS A 192 15.14 -15.50 -16.28
N PRO A 193 14.28 -15.16 -15.29
CA PRO A 193 13.16 -14.27 -15.52
C PRO A 193 13.65 -12.92 -16.06
N PRO A 194 13.13 -12.44 -17.20
CA PRO A 194 13.67 -11.26 -17.88
C PRO A 194 13.46 -9.95 -17.10
N HIS A 195 12.58 -9.96 -16.09
CA HIS A 195 12.28 -8.82 -15.23
C HIS A 195 13.26 -8.68 -14.05
N LEU A 196 14.05 -9.71 -13.73
CA LEU A 196 15.00 -9.66 -12.62
C LEU A 196 16.33 -9.03 -13.05
N ARG A 197 16.70 -7.93 -12.38
CA ARG A 197 17.94 -7.21 -12.65
C ARG A 197 19.12 -7.83 -11.88
N GLU A 198 20.13 -8.27 -12.63
CA GLU A 198 21.40 -8.80 -12.12
C GLU A 198 21.29 -9.82 -10.95
N PRO A 199 20.63 -10.99 -11.15
CA PRO A 199 20.40 -11.97 -10.09
C PRO A 199 21.66 -12.43 -9.35
N LYS A 200 22.82 -12.48 -10.02
CA LYS A 200 24.07 -12.92 -9.37
C LYS A 200 24.60 -11.94 -8.33
N LEU A 201 24.34 -10.64 -8.50
CA LEU A 201 24.88 -9.59 -7.62
C LEU A 201 23.86 -9.16 -6.58
N VAL A 202 22.60 -9.00 -6.98
CA VAL A 202 21.54 -8.45 -6.12
C VAL A 202 20.99 -9.48 -5.15
N LEU A 203 20.82 -10.73 -5.60
CA LEU A 203 20.15 -11.77 -4.83
C LEU A 203 20.80 -12.04 -3.45
N PRO A 204 22.15 -12.16 -3.33
CA PRO A 204 22.77 -12.37 -2.02
C PRO A 204 22.50 -11.20 -1.05
N THR A 205 22.47 -9.96 -1.55
CA THR A 205 22.16 -8.78 -0.75
C THR A 205 20.70 -8.79 -0.29
N ILE A 206 19.76 -9.18 -1.17
CA ILE A 206 18.35 -9.32 -0.82
C ILE A 206 18.15 -10.39 0.24
N VAL A 207 18.77 -11.57 0.07
CA VAL A 207 18.70 -12.67 1.05
C VAL A 207 19.23 -12.21 2.41
N SER A 208 20.42 -11.62 2.46
CA SER A 208 21.00 -11.10 3.70
C SER A 208 20.10 -10.04 4.35
N GLY A 209 19.50 -9.16 3.54
CA GLY A 209 18.55 -8.16 4.00
C GLY A 209 17.28 -8.76 4.60
N LEU A 210 16.69 -9.76 3.94
CA LEU A 210 15.49 -10.47 4.43
C LEU A 210 15.76 -11.23 5.72
N THR A 211 16.92 -11.90 5.84
CA THR A 211 17.33 -12.60 7.08
C THR A 211 17.44 -11.61 8.25
N CYS A 212 18.25 -10.56 8.09
CA CYS A 212 18.44 -9.54 9.13
C CYS A 212 17.11 -8.88 9.53
N TYR A 213 16.24 -8.65 8.55
CA TYR A 213 14.92 -8.09 8.81
C TYR A 213 14.03 -9.05 9.60
N PHE A 214 14.03 -10.33 9.26
CA PHE A 214 13.29 -11.36 9.98
C PHE A 214 13.73 -11.43 11.44
N ASP A 215 15.04 -11.50 11.68
CA ASP A 215 15.61 -11.56 13.02
C ASP A 215 15.22 -10.38 13.90
N ARG A 216 15.13 -9.18 13.31
CA ARG A 216 14.78 -7.96 14.03
C ARG A 216 13.27 -7.77 14.21
N SER A 217 12.46 -8.27 13.28
CA SER A 217 11.01 -8.06 13.26
C SER A 217 10.21 -9.17 13.95
N LEU A 218 10.73 -10.40 14.04
CA LEU A 218 10.03 -11.55 14.61
C LEU A 218 9.42 -11.25 15.97
N GLY A 219 10.26 -10.83 16.92
CA GLY A 219 9.84 -10.57 18.29
C GLY A 219 8.90 -9.38 18.44
N ALA A 220 8.86 -8.45 17.49
CA ALA A 220 8.01 -7.26 17.55
C ALA A 220 6.65 -7.51 16.88
N ASN A 221 6.68 -7.97 15.62
CA ASN A 221 5.56 -7.83 14.69
C ASN A 221 4.95 -9.15 14.23
N LEU A 222 5.70 -10.27 14.27
CA LEU A 222 5.30 -11.49 13.55
C LEU A 222 4.60 -12.55 14.42
N LEU A 223 4.74 -12.44 15.75
CA LEU A 223 4.23 -13.43 16.70
C LEU A 223 2.84 -13.06 17.22
N TYR A 224 1.92 -14.00 17.15
CA TYR A 224 0.63 -13.92 17.81
C TYR A 224 0.78 -13.95 19.33
N ARG A 225 -0.24 -13.48 20.05
CA ARG A 225 -0.22 -13.45 21.53
C ARG A 225 0.06 -14.84 22.14
N PHE A 226 -0.50 -15.90 21.54
CA PHE A 226 -0.35 -17.27 22.00
C PHE A 226 1.08 -17.82 21.85
N GLU A 227 1.89 -17.29 20.94
CA GLU A 227 3.29 -17.71 20.70
C GLU A 227 4.29 -17.01 21.62
N ARG A 228 3.89 -15.95 22.34
CA ARG A 228 4.79 -15.14 23.16
C ARG A 228 5.52 -15.94 24.26
N PRO A 229 4.86 -16.88 24.98
CA PRO A 229 5.56 -17.73 25.95
C PRO A 229 6.59 -18.67 25.31
N GLN A 230 6.29 -19.23 24.13
CA GLN A 230 7.23 -20.04 23.35
C GLN A 230 8.46 -19.20 22.95
N TYR A 231 8.25 -18.00 22.42
CA TYR A 231 9.33 -17.08 22.07
C TYR A 231 10.20 -16.69 23.27
N ALA A 232 9.60 -16.42 24.43
CA ALA A 232 10.35 -16.14 25.65
C ALA A 232 11.24 -17.33 26.06
N SER A 233 10.73 -18.55 25.92
CA SER A 233 11.47 -19.78 26.21
C SER A 233 12.63 -19.98 25.23
N VAL A 234 12.39 -19.77 23.93
CA VAL A 234 13.41 -19.82 22.87
C VAL A 234 14.51 -18.79 23.09
N ARG A 235 14.17 -17.54 23.42
CA ARG A 235 15.16 -16.50 23.74
C ARG A 235 15.99 -16.86 24.96
N LYS A 236 15.40 -17.48 25.97
CA LYS A 236 16.13 -17.96 27.15
C LYS A 236 17.03 -19.15 26.81
N GLN A 237 16.70 -19.94 25.80
CA GLN A 237 17.51 -21.08 25.38
C GLN A 237 18.70 -20.67 24.49
N TYR A 238 18.50 -19.73 23.56
CA TYR A 238 19.51 -19.46 22.52
C TYR A 238 20.21 -18.11 22.62
N ILE A 239 19.69 -17.15 23.38
CA ILE A 239 20.25 -15.79 23.48
C ILE A 239 20.62 -15.39 24.91
N THR A 240 19.67 -15.52 25.85
CA THR A 240 19.76 -14.89 27.19
C THR A 240 19.93 -15.88 28.33
N GLY A 241 20.08 -17.16 28.03
CA GLY A 241 20.20 -18.24 29.02
C GLY A 241 21.57 -18.32 29.67
N SER A 242 21.61 -18.89 30.88
CA SER A 242 22.85 -19.18 31.60
C SER A 242 23.78 -20.18 30.89
N HIS A 243 23.28 -20.90 29.88
CA HIS A 243 24.02 -21.87 29.08
C HIS A 243 24.46 -21.32 27.71
N VAL A 244 24.12 -20.07 27.40
CA VAL A 244 24.47 -19.45 26.14
C VAL A 244 25.90 -18.94 26.21
N ILE A 245 26.74 -19.39 25.27
CA ILE A 245 28.12 -18.93 25.14
C ILE A 245 28.12 -17.68 24.26
N VAL A 246 28.70 -16.60 24.78
CA VAL A 246 28.84 -15.32 24.06
C VAL A 246 29.59 -15.56 22.75
N GLY A 247 28.94 -15.29 21.62
CA GLY A 247 29.48 -15.50 20.27
C GLY A 247 28.98 -16.77 19.54
N GLN A 248 28.18 -17.63 20.19
CA GLN A 248 27.48 -18.76 19.56
C GLN A 248 25.96 -18.67 19.72
N GLU A 249 25.45 -17.45 19.84
CA GLU A 249 24.00 -17.20 19.90
C GLU A 249 23.36 -17.62 18.57
N LYS A 250 22.27 -18.37 18.65
CA LYS A 250 21.49 -18.67 17.44
C LYS A 250 20.55 -17.51 17.16
N GLU A 251 20.59 -17.04 15.92
CA GLU A 251 19.63 -16.08 15.41
C GLU A 251 18.25 -16.72 15.26
N MET A 252 17.21 -15.91 15.21
CA MET A 252 15.84 -16.42 15.14
C MET A 252 15.54 -17.05 13.78
N SER A 253 16.19 -16.58 12.73
CA SER A 253 16.20 -17.17 11.38
C SER A 253 16.67 -18.63 11.36
N GLN A 254 17.49 -19.05 12.34
CA GLN A 254 17.96 -20.44 12.49
C GLN A 254 17.04 -21.32 13.32
N VAL A 255 16.00 -20.76 13.93
CA VAL A 255 15.08 -21.48 14.84
C VAL A 255 13.68 -21.58 14.25
N TYR A 256 13.22 -20.51 13.61
CA TYR A 256 11.88 -20.42 13.04
C TYR A 256 11.86 -20.87 11.57
N GLY A 257 10.66 -21.18 11.05
CA GLY A 257 10.46 -21.76 9.73
C GLY A 257 9.72 -20.84 8.76
N ALA A 258 9.25 -21.44 7.67
CA ALA A 258 8.56 -20.76 6.56
C ALA A 258 7.26 -20.07 6.99
N GLU A 259 6.57 -20.57 8.02
CA GLU A 259 5.29 -20.04 8.52
C GLU A 259 5.46 -18.58 8.97
N HIS A 260 6.39 -18.33 9.88
CA HIS A 260 6.68 -17.00 10.41
C HIS A 260 7.29 -16.10 9.35
N PHE A 261 8.13 -16.67 8.48
CA PHE A 261 8.73 -15.93 7.38
C PHE A 261 7.68 -15.41 6.40
N LEU A 262 6.68 -16.22 6.05
CA LEU A 262 5.58 -15.81 5.20
C LEU A 262 4.79 -14.63 5.80
N ARG A 263 4.58 -14.60 7.12
CA ARG A 263 3.95 -13.45 7.80
C ARG A 263 4.77 -12.16 7.63
N MET A 264 6.10 -12.27 7.65
CA MET A 264 7.00 -11.15 7.40
C MET A 264 6.83 -10.62 5.98
N LEU A 265 6.82 -11.50 4.97
CA LEU A 265 6.70 -11.12 3.57
C LEU A 265 5.40 -10.36 3.28
N VAL A 266 4.29 -10.78 3.90
CA VAL A 266 3.00 -10.08 3.78
C VAL A 266 3.01 -8.72 4.45
N SER A 267 3.75 -8.58 5.57
CA SER A 267 3.86 -7.32 6.30
C SER A 267 4.90 -6.36 5.66
N LEU A 268 5.74 -6.86 4.76
CA LEU A 268 6.89 -6.13 4.20
C LEU A 268 6.54 -4.79 3.56
N PRO A 269 5.42 -4.63 2.81
CA PRO A 269 5.04 -3.33 2.25
C PRO A 269 4.85 -2.23 3.29
N GLN A 270 4.17 -2.55 4.40
CA GLN A 270 3.94 -1.59 5.49
C GLN A 270 5.26 -1.18 6.16
N MET A 271 6.21 -2.11 6.19
CA MET A 271 7.52 -1.90 6.79
C MET A 271 8.43 -1.06 5.89
N ILE A 272 8.41 -1.30 4.58
CA ILE A 272 9.17 -0.51 3.59
C ILE A 272 8.59 0.91 3.43
N ALA A 273 7.29 1.11 3.63
CA ALA A 273 6.67 2.44 3.60
C ALA A 273 7.19 3.42 4.69
N CYS A 274 7.90 2.90 5.70
CA CYS A 274 8.58 3.65 6.74
C CYS A 274 10.10 3.77 6.52
N SER A 275 10.63 3.13 5.47
CA SER A 275 12.07 3.12 5.14
C SER A 275 12.45 4.29 4.22
N THR A 276 13.73 4.64 4.19
CA THR A 276 14.30 5.71 3.35
C THR A 276 14.81 5.19 1.99
N LEU A 277 14.26 4.08 1.50
CA LEU A 277 14.67 3.49 0.22
C LEU A 277 14.14 4.30 -0.96
N ASP A 278 14.93 4.40 -2.01
CA ASP A 278 14.50 4.98 -3.28
C ASP A 278 13.54 4.05 -4.04
N THR A 279 12.76 4.64 -4.95
CA THR A 279 11.71 3.94 -5.69
C THR A 279 12.24 2.76 -6.52
N GLU A 280 13.43 2.87 -7.10
CA GLU A 280 14.02 1.79 -7.91
C GLU A 280 14.42 0.61 -7.03
N SER A 281 15.04 0.86 -5.87
CA SER A 281 15.33 -0.18 -4.88
C SER A 281 14.08 -0.88 -4.37
N VAL A 282 12.98 -0.14 -4.16
CA VAL A 282 11.71 -0.74 -3.73
C VAL A 282 11.12 -1.65 -4.81
N TYR A 283 11.16 -1.25 -6.08
CA TYR A 283 10.71 -2.12 -7.18
C TYR A 283 11.60 -3.34 -7.37
N LEU A 284 12.92 -3.18 -7.19
CA LEU A 284 13.86 -4.30 -7.22
C LEU A 284 13.51 -5.34 -6.14
N ILE A 285 13.34 -4.90 -4.88
CA ILE A 285 12.95 -5.77 -3.77
C ILE A 285 11.60 -6.44 -4.08
N ARG A 286 10.61 -5.67 -4.53
CA ARG A 286 9.28 -6.19 -4.90
C ARG A 286 9.37 -7.36 -5.86
N ASP A 287 10.16 -7.22 -6.93
CA ASP A 287 10.25 -8.22 -7.99
C ASP A 287 10.89 -9.51 -7.48
N TYR A 288 11.98 -9.41 -6.72
CA TYR A 288 12.61 -10.57 -6.07
C TYR A 288 11.70 -11.25 -5.05
N VAL A 289 10.99 -10.47 -4.24
CA VAL A 289 10.09 -11.05 -3.22
C VAL A 289 8.86 -11.69 -3.87
N ASN A 290 8.35 -11.16 -4.98
CA ASN A 290 7.28 -11.82 -5.73
C ASN A 290 7.74 -13.18 -6.29
N GLU A 291 8.94 -13.26 -6.85
CA GLU A 291 9.51 -14.54 -7.33
C GLU A 291 9.75 -15.53 -6.17
N LEU A 292 10.18 -15.03 -5.00
CA LEU A 292 10.27 -15.83 -3.78
C LEU A 292 8.91 -16.39 -3.35
N LEU A 293 7.84 -15.58 -3.37
CA LEU A 293 6.49 -16.04 -3.06
C LEU A 293 5.97 -17.09 -4.05
N VAL A 294 6.30 -16.94 -5.34
CA VAL A 294 5.95 -17.96 -6.36
C VAL A 294 6.69 -19.27 -6.07
N TRP A 295 7.99 -19.20 -5.78
CA TRP A 295 8.79 -20.38 -5.44
C TRP A 295 8.27 -21.07 -4.17
N MET A 296 8.01 -20.31 -3.10
CA MET A 296 7.43 -20.85 -1.86
C MET A 296 6.06 -21.49 -2.08
N GLY A 297 5.27 -20.97 -3.02
CA GLY A 297 3.99 -21.56 -3.42
C GLY A 297 4.12 -22.90 -4.13
N ASN A 298 5.20 -23.09 -4.90
CA ASN A 298 5.50 -24.34 -5.59
C ASN A 298 6.07 -25.39 -4.62
N GLU A 299 6.97 -24.98 -3.73
CA GLU A 299 7.67 -25.86 -2.78
C GLU A 299 6.94 -26.00 -1.43
N ARG A 300 5.65 -25.67 -1.41
CA ARG A 300 4.87 -25.52 -0.16
C ARG A 300 4.84 -26.79 0.71
N GLU A 301 4.84 -27.97 0.08
CA GLU A 301 4.73 -29.25 0.79
C GLU A 301 6.00 -29.59 1.56
N HIS A 302 7.14 -29.07 1.09
CA HIS A 302 8.43 -29.20 1.77
C HIS A 302 8.61 -28.10 2.82
N LEU A 303 8.18 -26.88 2.52
CA LEU A 303 8.43 -25.71 3.37
C LEU A 303 7.49 -25.59 4.57
N PHE A 304 6.19 -25.91 4.42
CA PHE A 304 5.18 -25.70 5.45
C PHE A 304 4.76 -26.99 6.14
N LEU A 305 4.47 -26.93 7.45
CA LEU A 305 3.87 -28.05 8.16
C LEU A 305 2.40 -28.23 7.77
N ALA A 306 2.01 -29.47 7.47
CA ALA A 306 0.61 -29.81 7.21
C ALA A 306 -0.27 -29.68 8.48
N GLU A 307 0.27 -30.04 9.64
CA GLU A 307 -0.44 -29.97 10.92
C GLU A 307 0.49 -29.50 12.04
N TYR A 308 -0.05 -28.70 12.95
CA TYR A 308 0.68 -28.18 14.10
C TYR A 308 0.33 -28.99 15.36
N PRO A 309 1.30 -29.35 16.22
CA PRO A 309 0.98 -29.99 17.49
C PRO A 309 0.15 -29.07 18.39
N SER A 310 -0.81 -29.66 19.08
CA SER A 310 -1.55 -28.96 20.13
C SER A 310 -0.63 -28.59 21.29
N ALA A 311 -0.74 -27.36 21.77
CA ALA A 311 0.03 -26.90 22.92
C ALA A 311 -0.39 -27.66 24.19
N SER A 312 0.58 -27.93 25.06
CA SER A 312 0.33 -28.62 26.33
C SER A 312 -0.57 -27.79 27.26
N LEU A 313 -1.34 -28.44 28.13
CA LEU A 313 -2.18 -27.75 29.13
C LEU A 313 -1.41 -26.73 29.98
N PRO A 314 -0.19 -27.01 30.48
CA PRO A 314 0.61 -26.01 31.19
C PRO A 314 0.89 -24.77 30.33
N TYR A 315 1.21 -24.96 29.06
CA TYR A 315 1.46 -23.85 28.13
C TYR A 315 0.21 -23.00 27.90
N GLN A 316 -0.95 -23.65 27.72
CA GLN A 316 -2.23 -22.96 27.56
C GLN A 316 -2.60 -22.10 28.78
N ASN A 317 -2.27 -22.55 29.98
CA ASN A 317 -2.52 -21.78 31.21
C ASN A 317 -1.63 -20.53 31.29
N VAL A 318 -0.36 -20.65 30.92
CA VAL A 318 0.59 -19.52 30.91
C VAL A 318 0.22 -18.48 29.85
N SER A 319 -0.28 -18.90 28.69
CA SER A 319 -0.65 -18.01 27.58
C SER A 319 -2.01 -17.31 27.76
N ARG A 320 -2.91 -17.85 28.61
CA ARG A 320 -4.19 -17.21 28.98
C ARG A 320 -4.04 -16.16 30.08
N SER A 321 -2.96 -16.24 30.85
CA SER A 321 -2.61 -15.26 31.91
C SER A 321 -2.14 -13.94 31.30
#